data_AF-A0AAX1TT21-F1
#
_entry.id   AF-A0AAX1TT21-F1
#
_cell.length_a   1.000
_cell.length_b   1.000
_cell.length_c   1.000
_cell.angle_alpha   90.00
_cell.angle_beta   90.00
_cell.angle_gamma   90.00
#
_symmetry.space_group_name_H-M   'P 1'
#
loop_
_entity.id
_entity.type
_entity.pdbx_description
1 polymer ?
#
loop_
_entity_poly.entity_id
_entity_poly.type
_entity_poly.pdbx_seq_one_letter_code
_entity_poly.pdbx_strand_id
1 'polypeptide(L)'
;MEKEIVVVIAHRLGKGQNVAKGVEAAGGKAIVVPGMAADMKLGDVMKENNATFGISFCGSGGAGAIMAQTKYGYKATSHLRSVEAGVTAIKQGYQVVGFGFLDTEELGRRLVEEYKRVNGL
;
A
#
# COMPACT_ATOMS: atom_id res chain seq x y z
N MET A 1 -18.09 8.31 13.60
CA MET A 1 -17.81 7.45 12.43
C MET A 1 -16.35 7.08 12.52
N GLU A 2 -16.04 5.80 12.78
CA GLU A 2 -14.65 5.32 12.69
C GLU A 2 -14.16 5.54 11.25
N LYS A 3 -12.94 6.07 11.12
CA LYS A 3 -12.34 6.35 9.83
C LYS A 3 -11.86 5.01 9.27
N GLU A 4 -12.63 4.39 8.38
CA GLU A 4 -12.29 3.12 7.74
C GLU A 4 -10.93 3.26 7.02
N ILE A 5 -9.96 2.41 7.37
CA ILE A 5 -8.65 2.38 6.72
C ILE A 5 -8.76 1.52 5.46
N VAL A 6 -8.67 2.16 4.30
CA VAL A 6 -8.74 1.48 3.00
C VAL A 6 -7.35 1.42 2.39
N VAL A 7 -6.86 0.20 2.14
CA VAL A 7 -5.53 -0.06 1.57
C VAL A 7 -5.66 -0.69 0.20
N VAL A 8 -5.13 -0.04 -0.83
CA VAL A 8 -5.11 -0.60 -2.19
C VAL A 8 -3.78 -1.30 -2.42
N ILE A 9 -3.82 -2.54 -2.91
CA ILE A 9 -2.66 -3.39 -3.15
C ILE A 9 -2.64 -3.76 -4.62
N ALA A 10 -1.77 -3.13 -5.40
CA ALA A 10 -1.68 -3.37 -6.83
C ALA A 10 -0.46 -4.24 -7.16
N HIS A 11 -0.65 -5.29 -7.96
CA HIS A 11 0.42 -6.23 -8.25
C HIS A 11 0.42 -6.83 -9.66
N ARG A 12 1.61 -7.14 -10.18
CA ARG A 12 1.78 -7.75 -11.50
C ARG A 12 1.74 -9.28 -11.52
N LEU A 13 2.31 -9.97 -10.52
CA LEU A 13 2.64 -11.40 -10.58
C LEU A 13 2.03 -12.26 -9.46
N GLY A 14 0.77 -12.01 -9.09
CA GLY A 14 0.05 -12.84 -8.10
C GLY A 14 0.56 -12.69 -6.66
N LYS A 15 0.91 -11.46 -6.24
CA LYS A 15 1.48 -11.17 -4.91
C LYS A 15 0.71 -10.04 -4.25
N GLY A 16 0.17 -10.27 -3.07
CA GLY A 16 -0.56 -9.26 -2.30
C GLY A 16 -1.69 -9.84 -1.46
N GLN A 17 -2.00 -11.13 -1.62
CA GLN A 17 -3.05 -11.82 -0.87
C GLN A 17 -2.69 -11.96 0.60
N ASN A 18 -1.42 -12.23 0.94
CA ASN A 18 -1.02 -12.31 2.34
C ASN A 18 -1.02 -10.92 2.97
N VAL A 19 -0.54 -9.90 2.24
CA VAL A 19 -0.60 -8.52 2.71
C VAL A 19 -2.05 -8.08 2.94
N ALA A 20 -2.97 -8.45 2.06
CA ALA A 20 -4.40 -8.19 2.22
C ALA A 20 -4.96 -8.81 3.52
N LYS A 21 -4.65 -10.08 3.79
CA LYS A 21 -5.02 -10.73 5.06
C LYS A 21 -4.47 -9.98 6.28
N GLY A 22 -3.22 -9.52 6.20
CA GLY A 22 -2.61 -8.72 7.25
C GLY A 22 -3.33 -7.40 7.50
N VAL A 23 -3.70 -6.70 6.41
CA VAL A 23 -4.50 -5.46 6.48
C VAL A 23 -5.84 -5.73 7.16
N GLU A 24 -6.54 -6.79 6.74
CA GLU A 24 -7.84 -7.18 7.28
C GLU A 24 -7.75 -7.59 8.76
N ALA A 25 -6.73 -8.35 9.14
CA ALA A 25 -6.48 -8.74 10.52
C ALA A 25 -6.21 -7.53 11.44
N ALA A 26 -5.65 -6.45 10.91
CA ALA A 26 -5.47 -5.19 11.63
C ALA A 26 -6.72 -4.29 11.64
N GLY A 27 -7.84 -4.76 11.08
CA GLY A 27 -9.10 -4.01 10.99
C GLY A 27 -9.11 -2.94 9.90
N GLY A 28 -8.29 -3.10 8.86
CA GLY A 28 -8.38 -2.32 7.62
C GLY A 28 -9.14 -3.08 6.53
N LYS A 29 -9.50 -2.38 5.45
CA LYS A 29 -10.10 -2.94 4.26
C LYS A 29 -9.06 -3.02 3.14
N ALA A 30 -8.84 -4.21 2.59
CA ALA A 30 -7.91 -4.42 1.50
C ALA A 30 -8.63 -4.42 0.13
N ILE A 31 -8.06 -3.73 -0.86
CA ILE A 31 -8.49 -3.77 -2.26
C ILE A 31 -7.33 -4.31 -3.08
N VAL A 32 -7.39 -5.57 -3.47
CA VAL A 32 -6.34 -6.20 -4.29
C VAL A 32 -6.64 -6.00 -5.77
N VAL A 33 -5.70 -5.40 -6.49
CA VAL A 33 -5.77 -5.15 -7.93
C VAL A 33 -4.74 -6.06 -8.63
N PRO A 34 -5.17 -7.22 -9.14
CA PRO A 34 -4.29 -8.12 -9.86
C PRO A 34 -4.17 -7.74 -11.34
N GLY A 35 -3.04 -8.06 -11.95
CA GLY A 35 -2.89 -8.14 -13.40
C GLY A 35 -1.69 -7.42 -13.98
N MET A 36 -1.42 -7.63 -15.27
CA MET A 36 -0.39 -6.88 -15.97
C MET A 36 -0.72 -5.39 -15.97
N ALA A 37 0.25 -4.56 -15.59
CA ALA A 37 0.12 -3.12 -15.41
C ALA A 37 -0.88 -2.66 -14.32
N ALA A 38 -1.31 -3.57 -13.42
CA ALA A 38 -2.15 -3.19 -12.29
C ALA A 38 -1.44 -2.21 -11.36
N ASP A 39 -0.13 -2.34 -11.18
CA ASP A 39 0.70 -1.41 -10.41
C ASP A 39 0.59 0.03 -10.94
N MET A 40 0.50 0.20 -12.27
CA MET A 40 0.29 1.52 -12.88
C MET A 40 -1.11 2.09 -12.63
N LYS A 41 -2.10 1.29 -12.23
CA LYS A 41 -3.45 1.78 -11.88
C LYS A 41 -3.63 2.07 -10.39
N LEU A 42 -2.59 1.88 -9.57
CA LEU A 42 -2.67 2.03 -8.13
C LEU A 42 -3.27 3.38 -7.71
N GLY A 43 -2.75 4.48 -8.27
CA GLY A 43 -3.25 5.82 -7.96
C GLY A 43 -4.71 6.04 -8.35
N ASP A 44 -5.14 5.45 -9.48
CA ASP A 44 -6.50 5.58 -9.99
C ASP A 44 -7.48 4.90 -9.02
N VAL A 45 -7.18 3.65 -8.66
CA VAL A 45 -8.00 2.86 -7.72
C VAL A 45 -7.99 3.48 -6.33
N MET A 46 -6.85 4.03 -5.89
CA MET A 46 -6.78 4.77 -4.63
C MET A 46 -7.73 5.97 -4.62
N LYS A 47 -7.74 6.77 -5.69
CA LYS A 47 -8.60 7.94 -5.80
C LYS A 47 -10.08 7.55 -5.85
N GLU A 48 -10.43 6.54 -6.65
CA GLU A 48 -11.79 6.05 -6.80
C GLU A 48 -12.39 5.54 -5.49
N ASN A 49 -11.57 4.92 -4.64
CA ASN A 49 -12.00 4.31 -3.38
C ASN A 49 -11.71 5.17 -2.14
N ASN A 50 -11.27 6.42 -2.31
CA ASN A 50 -10.82 7.29 -1.22
C ASN A 50 -9.83 6.58 -0.27
N ALA A 51 -8.87 5.86 -0.86
CA ALA A 51 -7.97 5.01 -0.13
C ALA A 51 -7.07 5.82 0.82
N THR A 52 -6.80 5.22 1.97
CA THR A 52 -5.92 5.76 3.00
C THR A 52 -4.46 5.77 2.54
N PHE A 53 -4.00 4.64 2.00
CA PHE A 53 -2.69 4.49 1.37
C PHE A 53 -2.70 3.33 0.37
N GLY A 54 -1.65 3.26 -0.46
CA GLY A 54 -1.48 2.25 -1.48
C GLY A 54 -0.15 1.51 -1.37
N ILE A 55 -0.16 0.24 -1.78
CA ILE A 55 1.00 -0.62 -1.87
C ILE A 55 1.19 -1.04 -3.33
N SER A 56 2.36 -0.74 -3.88
CA SER A 56 2.77 -1.09 -5.24
C SER A 56 3.72 -2.30 -5.19
N PHE A 57 3.27 -3.44 -5.72
CA PHE A 57 4.09 -4.64 -5.89
C PHE A 57 4.46 -4.85 -7.36
N CYS A 58 5.70 -4.47 -7.70
CA CYS A 58 6.35 -4.85 -8.95
C CYS A 58 7.83 -5.12 -8.68
N GLY A 59 8.69 -5.33 -9.68
CA GLY A 59 10.11 -5.67 -9.44
C GLY A 59 10.82 -4.80 -8.38
N SER A 60 10.47 -3.52 -8.29
CA SER A 60 10.86 -2.62 -7.19
C SER A 60 9.69 -1.87 -6.52
N GLY A 61 8.47 -2.08 -7.00
CA GLY A 61 7.30 -1.25 -6.67
C GLY A 61 7.34 0.19 -7.23
N GLY A 62 8.40 0.56 -7.97
CA GLY A 62 8.67 1.94 -8.39
C GLY A 62 7.69 2.50 -9.42
N ALA A 63 7.29 1.71 -10.42
CA ALA A 63 6.45 2.20 -11.51
C ALA A 63 5.08 2.70 -11.01
N GLY A 64 4.39 1.90 -10.20
CA GLY A 64 3.13 2.31 -9.58
C GLY A 64 3.27 3.51 -8.63
N ALA A 65 4.36 3.56 -7.85
CA ALA A 65 4.64 4.67 -6.94
C ALA A 65 4.84 6.01 -7.68
N ILE A 66 5.66 6.01 -8.73
CA ILE A 66 5.92 7.19 -9.57
C ILE A 66 4.64 7.63 -10.27
N MET A 67 3.89 6.69 -10.85
CA MET A 67 2.65 7.02 -11.57
C MET A 67 1.62 7.69 -10.64
N ALA A 68 1.40 7.11 -9.46
CA ALA A 68 0.49 7.67 -8.45
C ALA A 68 0.94 9.07 -7.99
N GLN A 69 2.24 9.28 -7.83
CA GLN A 69 2.82 10.59 -7.50
C GLN A 69 2.62 11.61 -8.63
N THR A 70 2.97 11.28 -9.87
CA THR A 70 2.89 12.21 -11.00
C THR A 70 1.43 12.56 -11.34
N LYS A 71 0.51 11.59 -11.27
CA LYS A 71 -0.89 11.80 -11.68
C LYS A 71 -1.75 12.49 -10.63
N TYR A 72 -1.51 12.20 -9.35
CA TYR A 72 -2.37 12.67 -8.25
C TYR A 72 -1.65 13.42 -7.12
N GLY A 73 -0.32 13.56 -7.21
CA GLY A 73 0.47 14.25 -6.19
C GLY A 73 0.68 13.45 -4.90
N TYR A 74 0.38 12.15 -4.90
CA TYR A 74 0.58 11.31 -3.72
C TYR A 74 2.05 11.27 -3.31
N LYS A 75 2.32 11.45 -2.01
CA LYS A 75 3.67 11.27 -1.47
C LYS A 75 4.06 9.79 -1.56
N ALA A 76 5.02 9.46 -2.42
CA ALA A 76 5.35 8.08 -2.76
C ALA A 76 6.82 7.75 -2.50
N THR A 77 7.09 6.52 -2.05
CA THR A 77 8.43 5.93 -1.98
C THR A 77 8.40 4.52 -2.55
N SER A 78 9.56 3.99 -2.95
CA SER A 78 9.66 2.65 -3.56
C SER A 78 10.99 2.00 -3.21
N HIS A 79 11.24 0.80 -3.75
CA HIS A 79 12.45 0.01 -3.48
C HIS A 79 12.57 -0.42 -2.01
N LEU A 80 11.46 -0.46 -1.27
CA LEU A 80 11.44 -0.94 0.11
C LEU A 80 11.63 -2.46 0.12
N ARG A 81 12.51 -2.94 1.00
CA ARG A 81 12.91 -4.36 1.09
C ARG A 81 12.58 -5.02 2.43
N SER A 82 12.02 -4.29 3.39
CA SER A 82 11.64 -4.82 4.70
C SER A 82 10.36 -4.19 5.23
N VAL A 83 9.74 -4.84 6.21
CA VAL A 83 8.53 -4.34 6.87
C VAL A 83 8.83 -3.04 7.63
N GLU A 84 9.99 -2.95 8.27
CA GLU A 84 10.45 -1.77 9.01
C GLU A 84 10.56 -0.54 8.12
N ALA A 85 11.06 -0.73 6.88
CA ALA A 85 11.16 0.34 5.90
C ALA A 85 9.77 0.85 5.50
N GLY A 86 8.80 -0.06 5.34
CA GLY A 86 7.39 0.26 5.14
C GLY A 86 6.79 1.05 6.31
N VAL A 87 6.95 0.55 7.54
CA VAL A 87 6.49 1.20 8.76
C VAL A 87 7.07 2.60 8.89
N THR A 88 8.36 2.77 8.61
CA THR A 88 9.02 4.08 8.62
C THR A 88 8.44 5.02 7.57
N ALA A 89 8.12 4.51 6.38
CA ALA A 89 7.49 5.31 5.33
C ALA A 89 6.07 5.77 5.75
N ILE A 90 5.26 4.89 6.34
CA ILE A 90 3.94 5.28 6.88
C ILE A 90 4.09 6.35 7.96
N LYS A 91 5.04 6.17 8.88
CA LYS A 91 5.35 7.16 9.93
C LYS A 91 5.76 8.52 9.36
N GLN A 92 6.43 8.54 8.21
CA GLN A 92 6.83 9.76 7.49
C GLN A 92 5.71 10.35 6.61
N GLY A 93 4.51 9.77 6.64
CA GLY A 93 3.34 10.23 5.91
C GLY A 93 3.35 9.87 4.43
N TYR A 94 4.09 8.85 4.00
CA TYR A 94 3.99 8.35 2.63
C TYR A 94 2.63 7.68 2.43
N GLN A 95 1.96 8.07 1.34
CA GLN A 95 0.65 7.54 0.94
C GLN A 95 0.79 6.37 -0.04
N VAL A 96 1.93 6.26 -0.71
CA VAL A 96 2.22 5.13 -1.61
C VAL A 96 3.59 4.55 -1.26
N VAL A 97 3.61 3.24 -1.03
CA VAL A 97 4.82 2.49 -0.68
C VAL A 97 5.05 1.35 -1.69
N GLY A 98 6.20 1.37 -2.34
CA GLY A 98 6.60 0.39 -3.34
C GLY A 98 7.55 -0.66 -2.78
N PHE A 99 7.21 -1.93 -2.97
CA PHE A 99 8.02 -3.08 -2.59
C PHE A 99 8.32 -3.95 -3.81
N GLY A 100 9.44 -4.68 -3.74
CA GLY A 100 9.77 -5.72 -4.72
C GLY A 100 8.83 -6.93 -4.62
N PHE A 101 9.15 -7.85 -3.72
CA PHE A 101 8.39 -9.09 -3.54
C PHE A 101 8.27 -9.44 -2.04
N LEU A 102 7.60 -8.57 -1.27
CA LEU A 102 7.38 -8.74 0.17
C LEU A 102 5.89 -8.99 0.46
N ASP A 103 5.37 -10.14 0.05
CA ASP A 103 3.97 -10.52 0.25
C ASP A 103 3.78 -11.34 1.54
N THR A 104 3.78 -10.65 2.68
CA THR A 104 3.62 -11.25 4.01
C THR A 104 2.45 -10.62 4.77
N GLU A 105 1.78 -11.41 5.61
CA GLU A 105 0.71 -10.91 6.48
C GLU A 105 1.24 -9.86 7.47
N GLU A 106 2.47 -10.05 7.96
CA GLU A 106 3.12 -9.10 8.86
C GLU A 106 3.22 -7.70 8.24
N LEU A 107 3.55 -7.61 6.95
CA LEU A 107 3.66 -6.32 6.27
C LEU A 107 2.32 -5.58 6.30
N GLY A 108 1.24 -6.23 5.86
CA GLY A 108 -0.08 -5.60 5.83
C GLY A 108 -0.54 -5.15 7.21
N ARG A 109 -0.37 -6.03 8.21
CA ARG A 109 -0.75 -5.77 9.60
C ARG A 109 0.00 -4.56 10.17
N ARG A 110 1.33 -4.57 10.08
CA ARG A 110 2.17 -3.53 10.68
C ARG A 110 2.02 -2.17 10.03
N LEU A 111 1.74 -2.09 8.73
CA LEU A 111 1.47 -0.81 8.07
C LEU A 111 0.17 -0.18 8.56
N VAL A 112 -0.89 -0.99 8.73
CA VAL A 112 -2.17 -0.49 9.26
C VAL A 112 -2.05 -0.10 10.72
N GLU A 113 -1.42 -0.92 11.56
CA GLU A 113 -1.18 -0.62 12.98
C GLU A 113 -0.38 0.68 13.15
N GLU A 114 0.69 0.86 12.36
CA GLU A 114 1.48 2.08 12.39
C GLU A 114 0.65 3.28 11.92
N TYR A 115 -0.14 3.14 10.86
CA TYR A 115 -1.03 4.20 10.39
C TYR A 115 -2.02 4.62 11.49
N LYS A 116 -2.65 3.66 12.18
CA LYS A 116 -3.53 3.93 13.32
C LYS A 116 -2.81 4.70 14.41
N ARG A 117 -1.63 4.21 14.80
CA ARG A 117 -0.80 4.81 15.85
C ARG A 117 -0.44 6.26 15.57
N VAL A 118 -0.04 6.60 14.33
CA VAL A 118 0.36 7.98 13.99
C VAL A 118 -0.83 8.93 13.80
N ASN A 119 -2.03 8.41 13.58
CA ASN A 119 -3.26 9.21 13.39
C ASN A 119 -4.20 9.17 14.61
N GLY A 120 -3.84 8.45 15.68
CA GLY A 120 -4.66 8.36 16.90
C GLY A 120 -5.98 7.60 16.71
N LEU A 121 -5.97 6.57 15.86
CA LEU A 121 -7.11 5.67 15.59
C LEU A 121 -7.03 4.37 16.38
#